data_AF-A0A0B7HSR3-F1
#
_entry.id   AF-A0A0B7HSR3-F1
#
_cell.length_a   1.000
_cell.length_b   1.000
_cell.length_c   1.000
_cell.angle_alpha   90.00
_cell.angle_beta   90.00
_cell.angle_gamma   90.00
#
_symmetry.space_group_name_H-M   'P 1'
#
loop_
_entity.id
_entity.type
_entity.pdbx_description
1 polymer ?
#
loop_
_entity_poly.entity_id
_entity_poly.type
_entity_poly.pdbx_seq_one_letter_code
_entity_poly.pdbx_strand_id
1 'polypeptide(L)' 'MDDLKFLSVKDIMKLLNCSKHEASKLRNEIADEYRITPKRVTSVHLKKYLKL' A
#
# COMPACT_ATOMS: atom_id res chain seq x y z
N MET A 1 13.20 10.06 -6.23
CA MET A 1 12.25 8.92 -6.28
C MET A 1 11.70 8.74 -4.87
N ASP A 2 10.43 9.07 -4.66
CA ASP A 2 9.80 9.16 -3.32
C ASP A 2 9.39 7.77 -2.78
N ASP A 3 10.37 6.92 -2.49
CA ASP A 3 10.14 5.60 -1.88
C ASP A 3 9.61 5.66 -0.43
N LEU A 4 9.60 6.86 0.18
CA LEU A 4 9.03 7.12 1.51
C LEU A 4 7.63 7.75 1.46
N LYS A 5 7.07 7.97 0.26
CA LYS A 5 5.73 8.55 0.15
C LYS A 5 4.68 7.59 0.71
N PHE A 6 3.86 8.10 1.62
CA PHE A 6 2.69 7.39 2.11
C PHE A 6 1.67 7.21 0.99
N LEU A 7 1.16 5.98 0.85
CA LEU A 7 0.20 5.63 -0.16
C LEU A 7 -1.23 5.82 0.37
N SER A 8 -1.98 6.66 -0.33
CA SER A 8 -3.43 6.65 -0.22
C SER A 8 -4.00 5.44 -0.93
N VAL A 9 -5.25 5.08 -0.60
CA VAL A 9 -5.99 4.03 -1.33
C VAL A 9 -6.04 4.35 -2.83
N LYS A 10 -6.18 5.64 -3.20
CA LYS A 10 -6.17 6.07 -4.61
C LYS A 10 -4.83 5.83 -5.30
N ASP A 11 -3.71 5.99 -4.59
CA ASP A 11 -2.39 5.70 -5.16
C ASP A 11 -2.24 4.20 -5.45
N ILE A 12 -2.66 3.35 -4.50
CA ILE A 12 -2.63 1.88 -4.67
C ILE A 12 -3.53 1.45 -5.84
N MET A 13 -4.74 2.02 -5.95
CA MET A 13 -5.63 1.77 -7.09
C MET A 13 -4.96 2.07 -8.42
N LYS A 14 -4.28 3.22 -8.53
CA LYS A 14 -3.59 3.62 -9.76
C LYS A 14 -2.37 2.74 -10.07
N LEU A 15 -1.60 2.37 -9.06
CA LEU A 15 -0.39 1.56 -9.22
C LEU A 15 -0.69 0.13 -9.63
N LEU A 16 -1.74 -0.47 -9.05
CA LEU A 16 -2.08 -1.88 -9.26
C LEU A 16 -3.26 -2.06 -10.23
N ASN A 17 -3.84 -0.97 -10.73
CA ASN A 17 -5.06 -0.97 -11.54
C ASN A 17 -6.18 -1.83 -10.93
N CYS A 18 -6.47 -1.61 -9.65
CA CYS A 18 -7.42 -2.41 -8.87
C CYS A 18 -8.59 -1.58 -8.33
N SER A 19 -9.62 -2.27 -7.83
CA SER A 19 -10.79 -1.63 -7.24
C SER A 19 -10.42 -0.90 -5.93
N LYS A 20 -11.26 0.07 -5.51
CA LYS A 20 -11.11 0.75 -4.22
C LYS A 20 -11.14 -0.24 -3.04
N HIS A 21 -11.98 -1.27 -3.16
CA HIS A 21 -12.11 -2.29 -2.13
C HIS A 21 -10.81 -3.10 -1.98
N GLU A 22 -10.27 -3.61 -3.09
CA GLU A 22 -8.99 -4.33 -3.10
C GLU A 22 -7.85 -3.47 -2.60
N ALA A 23 -7.73 -2.23 -3.09
CA ALA A 23 -6.70 -1.29 -2.65
C ALA A 23 -6.78 -1.01 -1.14
N SER A 24 -7.99 -0.88 -0.58
CA SER A 24 -8.19 -0.69 0.85
C SER A 24 -7.83 -1.94 1.65
N LYS A 25 -8.19 -3.12 1.13
CA LYS A 25 -7.86 -4.42 1.74
C LYS A 25 -6.34 -4.61 1.78
N LEU A 26 -5.67 -4.45 0.64
CA LEU A 26 -4.20 -4.49 0.52
C LEU A 26 -3.52 -3.54 1.50
N ARG A 27 -4.00 -2.30 1.61
CA ARG A 27 -3.40 -1.33 2.54
C ARG A 27 -3.52 -1.78 4.00
N ASN A 28 -4.62 -2.44 4.37
CA ASN A 28 -4.79 -2.96 5.72
C ASN A 28 -3.95 -4.21 5.96
N GLU A 29 -3.88 -5.14 5.00
CA GLU A 29 -3.04 -6.34 5.08
C GLU A 29 -1.56 -5.98 5.26
N ILE A 30 -1.05 -5.05 4.44
CA ILE A 30 0.33 -4.55 4.56
C ILE A 30 0.53 -3.87 5.92
N ALA A 31 -0.44 -3.08 6.38
CA ALA A 31 -0.32 -2.41 7.67
C ALA A 31 -0.21 -3.42 8.84
N ASP A 32 -0.98 -4.50 8.78
CA ASP A 32 -0.95 -5.58 9.75
C ASP A 32 0.38 -6.34 9.72
N GLU A 33 0.86 -6.73 8.53
CA GLU A 33 2.13 -7.44 8.33
C GLU A 33 3.32 -6.68 8.94
N TYR A 34 3.40 -5.37 8.70
CA TYR A 34 4.49 -4.53 9.19
C TYR A 34 4.21 -3.90 10.57
N ARG A 35 3.07 -4.22 11.22
CA ARG A 35 2.62 -3.64 12.49
C ARG A 35 2.63 -2.10 12.51
N ILE A 36 2.14 -1.49 11.45
CA ILE A 36 2.02 -0.03 11.28
C ILE A 36 0.57 0.40 11.08
N THR A 37 0.30 1.70 11.18
CA THR A 37 -1.02 2.23 10.81
C THR A 37 -1.22 2.19 9.29
N PRO A 38 -2.41 1.88 8.76
CA PRO A 38 -2.67 1.91 7.30
C PRO A 38 -2.32 3.23 6.62
N LYS A 39 -2.41 4.36 7.35
CA LYS A 39 -2.01 5.69 6.86
C LYS A 39 -0.50 5.86 6.67
N ARG A 40 0.32 4.94 7.20
CA ARG A 40 1.79 4.93 7.12
C ARG A 40 2.34 3.92 6.11
N VAL A 41 1.46 3.19 5.40
CA VAL A 41 1.89 2.32 4.29
C VAL A 41 2.55 3.16 3.21
N THR A 42 3.69 2.72 2.69
CA THR A 42 4.48 3.41 1.67
C THR A 42 4.65 2.53 0.44
N SER A 43 5.18 3.08 -0.64
CA SER A 43 5.55 2.32 -1.84
C SER A 43 6.54 1.20 -1.56
N VAL A 44 7.48 1.38 -0.63
CA VAL A 44 8.40 0.31 -0.20
C VAL A 44 7.66 -0.85 0.45
N HIS A 45 6.74 -0.58 1.38
CA HIS A 45 5.95 -1.64 2.01
C HIS A 45 5.12 -2.41 0.97
N LEU A 46 4.53 -1.69 0.01
CA LEU A 46 3.77 -2.30 -1.09
C LEU A 46 4.65 -3.19 -1.98
N LYS A 47 5.81 -2.70 -2.43
CA LYS A 47 6.75 -3.48 -3.26
C LYS A 47 7.23 -4.74 -2.54
N LYS A 48 7.65 -4.60 -1.27
CA LYS A 48 8.10 -5.73 -0.44
C LYS A 48 7.01 -6.78 -0.26
N TYR A 49 5.77 -6.36 0.04
CA TYR A 49 4.63 -7.26 0.17
C TYR A 49 4.34 -8.03 -1.11
N LEU A 50 4.38 -7.35 -2.26
CA LEU A 50 4.12 -7.94 -3.57
C LEU A 50 5.33 -8.70 -4.15
N LYS A 51 6.48 -8.70 -3.47
CA LYS A 51 7.75 -9.28 -3.94
C LYS A 51 8.17 -8.74 -5.31
N LEU A 52 7.95 -7.43 -5.51
CA LEU A 52 8.34 -6.67 -6.71
C LEU A 52 9.66 -5.91 -6.50
#